data_AF-A0A7S1IYA5-F1
#
_entry.id   AF-A0A7S1IYA5-F1
#
_cell.length_a   1.000
_cell.length_b   1.000
_cell.length_c   1.000
_cell.angle_alpha   90.00
_cell.angle_beta   90.00
_cell.angle_gamma   90.00
#
_symmetry.space_group_name_H-M   'P 1'
#
loop_
_entity.id
_entity.type
_entity.pdbx_description
1 polymer ?
#
loop_
_entity_poly.entity_id
_entity_poly.type
_entity_poly.pdbx_seq_one_letter_code
_entity_poly.pdbx_strand_id
1 'polypeptide(L)'
;AVLPFRRFSCSAGAASSIPLYFVVLTVSLIFAWMLERTERQEYVIRIQLDEEIQVRKAAEKAALDARDAETNFLARMSHEIRTPLNGIMGLIDLLSEMDLAESPQDLVVRMKGAGNHLMAIVNDVLDLAKVTAGKLELKSSAMPIYEMPGICFDLFASQLTEKHLRHH
;
A
#
# COMPACT_ATOMS: atom_id res chain seq x y z
N ALA A 1 -103.15 6.41 -37.66
CA ALA A 1 -102.82 5.90 -36.32
C ALA A 1 -101.36 6.23 -36.02
N VAL A 2 -101.14 7.07 -35.03
CA VAL A 2 -99.86 7.71 -34.68
C VAL A 2 -99.05 6.76 -33.78
N LEU A 3 -97.78 6.50 -34.12
CA LEU A 3 -96.83 5.76 -33.28
C LEU A 3 -96.40 6.61 -32.07
N PRO A 4 -96.37 6.09 -30.82
CA PRO A 4 -95.74 6.79 -29.72
C PRO A 4 -94.25 6.43 -29.63
N PHE A 5 -93.43 7.44 -29.89
CA PHE A 5 -92.04 7.55 -29.48
C PHE A 5 -91.99 7.53 -27.94
N ARG A 6 -91.50 6.45 -27.32
CA ARG A 6 -91.26 6.40 -25.87
C ARG A 6 -89.78 6.11 -25.58
N ARG A 7 -89.10 7.19 -25.21
CA ARG A 7 -87.77 7.35 -24.59
C ARG A 7 -87.03 6.06 -24.22
N PHE A 8 -85.86 5.87 -24.84
CA PHE A 8 -84.72 5.21 -24.20
C PHE A 8 -84.32 6.04 -22.96
N SER A 9 -84.70 5.58 -21.77
CA SER A 9 -84.13 6.09 -20.52
C SER A 9 -82.76 5.47 -20.33
N CYS A 10 -81.73 6.27 -20.57
CA CYS A 10 -80.37 6.00 -20.13
C CYS A 10 -80.37 6.02 -18.59
N SER A 11 -80.25 4.89 -17.92
CA SER A 11 -79.91 4.85 -16.48
C SER A 11 -78.39 4.86 -16.33
N ALA A 12 -77.80 6.03 -16.55
CA ALA A 12 -76.52 6.36 -15.95
C ALA A 12 -76.76 6.53 -14.44
N GLY A 13 -76.45 5.51 -13.63
CA GLY A 13 -76.84 5.53 -12.23
C GLY A 13 -76.28 4.41 -11.38
N ALA A 14 -74.94 4.35 -11.24
CA ALA A 14 -74.28 3.81 -10.05
C ALA A 14 -72.83 4.31 -9.98
N ALA A 15 -72.63 5.63 -9.99
CA ALA A 15 -71.41 6.21 -9.44
C ALA A 15 -71.54 6.21 -7.90
N SER A 16 -71.44 5.04 -7.26
CA SER A 16 -71.54 4.90 -5.81
C SER A 16 -70.14 4.84 -5.20
N SER A 17 -69.69 6.02 -4.76
CA SER A 17 -68.68 6.30 -3.72
C SER A 17 -67.86 5.11 -3.22
N ILE A 18 -66.57 5.10 -3.50
CA ILE A 18 -65.61 4.27 -2.77
C ILE A 18 -65.83 4.56 -1.28
N PRO A 19 -66.18 3.55 -0.47
CA PRO A 19 -66.51 3.80 0.91
C PRO A 19 -65.24 4.24 1.64
N LEU A 20 -65.38 5.26 2.49
CA LEU A 20 -64.28 5.99 3.12
C LEU A 20 -63.31 5.07 3.89
N TYR A 21 -63.80 3.93 4.41
CA TYR A 21 -62.97 2.90 5.04
C TYR A 21 -61.93 2.30 4.10
N PHE A 22 -62.24 2.15 2.81
CA PHE A 22 -61.32 1.58 1.82
C PHE A 22 -60.18 2.55 1.52
N VAL A 23 -60.50 3.85 1.45
CA VAL A 23 -59.49 4.91 1.32
C VAL A 23 -58.57 4.93 2.55
N VAL A 24 -59.13 4.87 3.76
CA VAL A 24 -58.34 4.85 5.00
C VAL A 24 -57.47 3.60 5.10
N LEU A 25 -58.00 2.42 4.74
CA LEU A 25 -57.27 1.16 4.75
C LEU A 25 -56.10 1.19 3.76
N THR A 26 -56.34 1.65 2.53
CA THR A 26 -55.28 1.75 1.52
C THR A 26 -54.18 2.75 1.93
N VAL A 27 -54.54 3.91 2.48
CA VAL A 27 -53.56 4.88 3.01
C VAL A 27 -52.79 4.30 4.18
N SER A 28 -53.45 3.61 5.10
CA SER A 28 -52.81 2.99 6.27
C SER A 28 -51.87 1.85 5.88
N LEU A 29 -52.23 1.04 4.88
CA LEU A 29 -51.37 0.01 4.31
C LEU A 29 -50.16 0.60 3.57
N ILE A 30 -50.35 1.67 2.80
CA ILE A 30 -49.26 2.40 2.13
C ILE A 30 -48.31 3.00 3.16
N PHE A 31 -48.84 3.58 4.24
CA PHE A 31 -48.04 4.14 5.33
C PHE A 31 -47.26 3.06 6.08
N ALA A 32 -47.89 1.94 6.42
CA ALA A 32 -47.22 0.79 7.03
C ALA A 32 -46.11 0.23 6.12
N TRP A 33 -46.39 0.08 4.82
CA TRP A 33 -45.41 -0.31 3.82
C TRP A 33 -44.28 0.71 3.67
N MET A 34 -44.57 2.01 3.77
CA MET A 34 -43.58 3.08 3.72
C MET A 34 -42.65 3.06 4.94
N LEU A 35 -43.19 2.86 6.14
CA LEU A 35 -42.41 2.74 7.39
C LEU A 35 -41.48 1.52 7.36
N GLU A 36 -41.97 0.37 6.92
CA GLU A 36 -41.14 -0.83 6.76
C GLU A 36 -40.03 -0.60 5.71
N ARG A 37 -40.34 0.17 4.66
CA ARG A 37 -39.38 0.48 3.59
C ARG A 37 -38.29 1.45 4.06
N THR A 38 -38.59 2.40 4.95
CA THR A 38 -37.59 3.29 5.53
C THR A 38 -36.56 2.54 6.37
N GLU A 39 -36.98 1.61 7.22
CA GLU A 39 -36.03 0.81 8.02
C GLU A 39 -35.14 -0.09 7.16
N ARG A 40 -35.72 -0.71 6.11
CA ARG A 40 -34.94 -1.52 5.16
C ARG A 40 -33.89 -0.69 4.42
N GLN A 41 -34.18 0.56 4.07
CA GLN A 41 -33.21 1.42 3.39
C GLN A 41 -32.06 1.83 4.31
N GLU A 42 -32.34 2.18 5.56
CA GLU A 42 -31.29 2.48 6.53
C GLU A 42 -30.36 1.29 6.76
N TYR A 43 -30.90 0.07 6.81
CA TYR A 43 -30.11 -1.14 6.99
C TYR A 43 -29.11 -1.35 5.85
N VAL A 44 -29.55 -1.24 4.60
CA VAL A 44 -28.68 -1.43 3.43
C VAL A 44 -27.60 -0.34 3.36
N ILE A 45 -27.95 0.92 3.64
CA ILE A 45 -26.99 2.03 3.68
C ILE A 45 -25.94 1.82 4.78
N ARG A 46 -26.34 1.36 5.97
CA ARG A 46 -25.40 1.09 7.06
C ARG A 46 -24.38 0.02 6.69
N ILE A 47 -24.81 -1.07 6.05
CA ILE A 47 -23.90 -2.13 5.61
C ILE A 47 -22.90 -1.60 4.58
N GLN A 48 -23.36 -0.85 3.58
CA GLN A 48 -22.47 -0.27 2.56
C GLN A 48 -21.49 0.72 3.18
N LEU A 49 -21.96 1.55 4.12
CA LEU A 49 -21.12 2.51 4.83
C LEU A 49 -20.06 1.79 5.67
N ASP A 50 -20.43 0.72 6.39
CA ASP A 50 -19.48 -0.06 7.17
C ASP A 50 -18.42 -0.71 6.27
N GLU A 51 -18.82 -1.28 5.13
CA GLU A 51 -17.88 -1.84 4.16
C GLU A 51 -16.92 -0.77 3.61
N GLU A 52 -17.44 0.39 3.21
CA GLU A 52 -16.61 1.50 2.74
C GLU A 52 -15.64 2.00 3.82
N ILE A 53 -16.09 2.12 5.06
CA ILE A 53 -15.24 2.48 6.20
C ILE A 53 -14.14 1.44 6.41
N GLN A 54 -14.44 0.15 6.33
CA GLN A 54 -13.42 -0.90 6.48
C GLN A 54 -12.37 -0.83 5.36
N VAL A 55 -12.80 -0.64 4.11
CA VAL A 55 -11.89 -0.49 2.97
C VAL A 55 -11.01 0.75 3.14
N ARG A 56 -11.59 1.90 3.52
CA ARG A 56 -10.84 3.13 3.76
C ARG A 56 -9.85 2.97 4.90
N LYS A 57 -10.25 2.38 6.04
CA LYS A 57 -9.36 2.11 7.18
C LYS A 57 -8.21 1.19 6.80
N ALA A 58 -8.46 0.16 6.00
CA ALA A 58 -7.42 -0.75 5.54
C ALA A 58 -6.42 -0.02 4.63
N ALA A 59 -6.89 0.80 3.70
CA ALA A 59 -6.05 1.61 2.83
C ALA A 59 -5.23 2.66 3.60
N GLU A 60 -5.86 3.34 4.57
CA GLU A 60 -5.20 4.31 5.45
C GLU A 60 -4.12 3.64 6.29
N LYS A 61 -4.42 2.48 6.90
CA LYS A 61 -3.44 1.71 7.65
C LYS A 61 -2.25 1.30 6.79
N ALA A 62 -2.50 0.77 5.59
CA ALA A 62 -1.42 0.39 4.67
C ALA A 62 -0.55 1.59 4.27
N ALA A 63 -1.17 2.76 4.06
CA ALA A 63 -0.44 3.99 3.76
C ALA A 63 0.40 4.47 4.97
N LEU A 64 -0.14 4.41 6.18
CA LEU A 64 0.59 4.74 7.42
C LEU A 64 1.76 3.78 7.64
N ASP A 65 1.54 2.47 7.53
CA ASP A 65 2.58 1.46 7.68
C ASP A 65 3.73 1.69 6.67
N ALA A 66 3.40 2.04 5.42
CA ALA A 66 4.40 2.38 4.40
C ALA A 66 5.17 3.67 4.74
N ARG A 67 4.50 4.70 5.26
CA ARG A 67 5.12 5.97 5.67
C ARG A 67 6.06 5.78 6.87
N ASP A 68 5.64 4.98 7.84
CA ASP A 68 6.45 4.65 9.01
C ASP A 68 7.67 3.83 8.61
N ALA A 69 7.51 2.86 7.71
CA ALA A 69 8.62 2.09 7.16
C ALA A 69 9.64 2.99 6.42
N GLU A 70 9.19 3.92 5.59
CA GLU A 70 10.04 4.89 4.90
C GLU A 70 10.81 5.77 5.90
N THR A 71 10.13 6.28 6.92
CA THR A 71 10.73 7.13 7.95
C THR A 71 11.78 6.37 8.76
N ASN A 72 11.46 5.15 9.20
CA ASN A 72 12.37 4.28 9.94
C ASN A 72 13.60 3.92 9.10
N PHE A 73 13.41 3.65 7.80
CA PHE A 73 14.51 3.38 6.87
C PHE A 73 15.46 4.59 6.79
N LEU A 74 14.94 5.80 6.56
CA LEU A 74 15.76 7.01 6.45
C LEU A 74 16.51 7.32 7.76
N ALA A 75 15.87 7.12 8.91
CA ALA A 75 16.51 7.27 10.22
C ALA A 75 17.66 6.27 10.38
N ARG A 76 17.46 4.99 10.01
CA ARG A 76 18.49 3.96 10.07
C ARG A 76 19.67 4.28 9.15
N MET A 77 19.40 4.63 7.90
CA MET A 77 20.43 5.01 6.92
C MET A 77 21.22 6.23 7.40
N SER A 78 20.56 7.22 7.99
CA SER A 78 21.25 8.40 8.56
C SER A 78 22.25 8.03 9.65
N HIS A 79 21.93 7.05 10.49
CA HIS A 79 22.84 6.53 11.51
C HIS A 79 23.97 5.70 10.88
N GLU A 80 23.63 4.80 9.95
CA GLU A 80 24.59 3.95 9.25
C GLU A 80 25.57 4.76 8.39
N ILE A 81 25.17 5.92 7.84
CA ILE A 81 26.06 6.86 7.13
C ILE A 81 27.03 7.55 8.11
N ARG A 82 26.54 7.94 9.29
CA ARG A 82 27.32 8.71 10.25
C ARG A 82 28.51 7.92 10.78
N THR A 83 28.36 6.63 11.04
CA THR A 83 29.43 5.79 11.60
C THR A 83 30.68 5.71 10.72
N PRO A 84 30.64 5.28 9.44
CA PRO A 84 31.80 5.27 8.57
C PRO A 84 32.32 6.68 8.28
N LEU A 85 31.44 7.68 8.15
CA LEU A 85 31.87 9.06 7.92
C LEU A 85 32.71 9.60 9.10
N ASN A 86 32.26 9.38 10.34
CA ASN A 86 33.00 9.76 11.53
C ASN A 86 34.31 8.97 11.67
N GLY A 87 34.31 7.70 11.24
CA GLY A 87 35.53 6.89 11.17
C GLY A 87 36.55 7.45 10.17
N ILE A 88 36.10 7.88 8.99
CA ILE A 88 36.96 8.54 7.99
C ILE A 88 37.51 9.86 8.54
N MET A 89 36.67 10.71 9.11
CA MET A 89 37.11 11.99 9.68
C MET A 89 38.16 11.79 10.78
N GLY A 90 37.93 10.88 11.73
CA GLY A 90 38.92 10.60 12.79
C GLY A 90 40.24 10.01 12.26
N LEU A 91 40.21 9.21 11.19
CA LEU A 91 41.42 8.73 10.52
C LEU A 91 42.15 9.85 9.77
N ILE A 92 41.43 10.82 9.20
CA ILE A 92 42.02 12.01 8.56
C ILE A 92 42.68 12.90 9.62
N ASP A 93 42.03 13.10 10.77
CA ASP A 93 42.58 13.88 11.88
C ASP A 93 43.88 13.25 12.39
N LEU A 94 43.89 11.94 12.63
CA LEU A 94 45.10 11.20 13.02
C LEU A 94 46.21 11.32 11.96
N LEU A 95 45.85 11.20 10.67
CA LEU A 95 46.80 11.33 9.57
C LEU A 95 47.41 12.74 9.51
N SER A 96 46.65 13.77 9.89
CA SER A 96 47.10 15.17 9.89
C SER A 96 48.08 15.50 11.02
N GLU A 97 48.06 14.71 12.11
CA GLU A 97 48.94 14.85 13.27
C GLU A 97 50.24 14.02 13.14
N MET A 98 50.35 13.13 12.14
CA MET A 98 51.52 12.28 11.93
C MET A 98 52.71 13.05 11.32
N ASP A 99 53.89 12.82 11.87
CA ASP A 99 55.15 13.30 11.30
C ASP A 99 55.54 12.45 10.06
N LEU A 100 56.15 13.05 9.02
CA LEU A 100 56.40 12.43 7.70
C LEU A 100 57.25 11.13 7.72
N ALA A 101 57.80 10.74 8.88
CA ALA A 101 58.62 9.55 9.06
C ALA A 101 57.82 8.26 9.32
N GLU A 102 56.53 8.35 9.69
CA GLU A 102 55.67 7.17 9.91
C GLU A 102 54.90 6.78 8.64
N SER A 103 54.76 5.47 8.35
CA SER A 103 54.01 5.00 7.17
C SER A 103 52.49 5.07 7.42
N PRO A 104 51.73 5.91 6.69
CA PRO A 104 50.29 6.06 6.88
C PRO A 104 49.46 4.95 6.20
N GLN A 105 50.09 3.91 5.68
CA GLN A 105 49.42 2.91 4.84
C GLN A 105 48.22 2.25 5.54
N ASP A 106 48.31 1.93 6.84
CA ASP A 106 47.19 1.31 7.57
C ASP A 106 46.00 2.27 7.72
N LEU A 107 46.23 3.55 8.02
CA LEU A 107 45.19 4.57 8.07
C LEU A 107 44.50 4.73 6.72
N VAL A 108 45.25 4.80 5.63
CA VAL A 108 44.72 4.90 4.27
C VAL A 108 43.88 3.67 3.90
N VAL A 109 44.33 2.46 4.26
CA VAL A 109 43.58 1.22 4.02
C VAL A 109 42.25 1.23 4.79
N ARG A 110 42.27 1.59 6.07
CA ARG A 110 41.05 1.69 6.90
C ARG A 110 40.08 2.74 6.38
N MET A 111 40.59 3.90 5.97
CA MET A 111 39.80 5.00 5.41
C MET A 111 39.12 4.59 4.10
N LYS A 112 39.84 3.86 3.24
CA LYS A 112 39.27 3.25 2.02
C LYS A 112 38.19 2.22 2.34
N GLY A 113 38.38 1.40 3.38
CA GLY A 113 37.36 0.46 3.86
C GLY A 113 36.07 1.16 4.31
N ALA A 114 36.19 2.23 5.09
CA ALA A 114 35.05 3.03 5.53
C ALA A 114 34.35 3.75 4.35
N GLY A 115 35.11 4.24 3.36
CA GLY A 115 34.56 4.83 2.14
C GLY A 115 33.78 3.84 1.29
N ASN A 116 34.29 2.60 1.15
CA ASN A 116 33.57 1.52 0.47
C ASN A 116 32.26 1.16 1.19
N HIS A 117 32.28 1.11 2.52
CA HIS A 117 31.07 0.87 3.31
C HIS A 117 30.02 1.97 3.11
N LEU A 118 30.45 3.23 3.13
CA LEU A 118 29.57 4.36 2.86
C LEU A 118 28.97 4.30 1.45
N MET A 119 29.76 3.92 0.43
CA MET A 119 29.23 3.74 -0.93
C MET A 119 28.19 2.62 -1.03
N ALA A 120 28.36 1.52 -0.30
CA ALA A 120 27.34 0.47 -0.24
C ALA A 120 26.01 1.03 0.30
N ILE A 121 26.05 1.79 1.41
CA ILE A 121 24.86 2.41 2.01
C ILE A 121 24.18 3.39 1.02
N VAL A 122 24.97 4.20 0.32
CA VAL A 122 24.43 5.13 -0.69
C VAL A 122 23.73 4.37 -1.81
N ASN A 123 24.31 3.27 -2.29
CA ASN A 123 23.68 2.44 -3.32
C ASN A 123 22.36 1.82 -2.82
N ASP A 124 22.32 1.33 -1.59
CA ASP A 124 21.10 0.76 -0.99
C ASP A 124 19.97 1.80 -0.92
N VAL A 125 20.29 3.05 -0.55
CA VAL A 125 19.33 4.17 -0.55
C VAL A 125 18.82 4.47 -1.96
N LEU A 126 19.72 4.52 -2.95
CA LEU A 126 19.36 4.79 -4.34
C LEU A 126 18.49 3.68 -4.93
N ASP A 127 18.79 2.43 -4.61
CA ASP A 127 18.01 1.29 -5.10
C ASP A 127 16.60 1.27 -4.48
N LEU A 128 16.47 1.57 -3.17
CA LEU A 128 15.15 1.75 -2.58
C LEU A 128 14.38 2.90 -3.24
N ALA A 129 15.03 4.03 -3.52
CA ALA A 129 14.40 5.16 -4.20
C ALA A 129 13.90 4.82 -5.62
N LYS A 130 14.61 3.94 -6.35
CA LYS A 130 14.13 3.44 -7.64
C LYS A 130 12.91 2.53 -7.47
N VAL A 131 12.90 1.68 -6.45
CA VAL A 131 11.78 0.78 -6.14
C VAL A 131 10.53 1.57 -5.79
N THR A 132 10.63 2.55 -4.88
CA THR A 132 9.48 3.35 -4.44
C THR A 132 8.94 4.27 -5.53
N ALA A 133 9.80 4.73 -6.44
CA ALA A 133 9.39 5.50 -7.62
C ALA A 133 8.80 4.64 -8.75
N GLY A 134 8.75 3.30 -8.60
CA GLY A 134 8.31 2.39 -9.66
C GLY A 134 9.24 2.38 -10.89
N LYS A 135 10.49 2.82 -10.73
CA LYS A 135 11.49 2.95 -11.80
C LYS A 135 12.44 1.74 -11.89
N LEU A 136 12.14 0.66 -11.18
CA LEU A 136 12.94 -0.56 -11.24
C LEU A 136 12.62 -1.32 -12.53
N GLU A 137 13.53 -1.28 -13.51
CA GLU A 137 13.43 -2.07 -14.72
C GLU A 137 14.05 -3.46 -14.49
N LEU A 138 13.21 -4.50 -14.48
CA LEU A 138 13.67 -5.88 -14.39
C LEU A 138 14.02 -6.41 -15.79
N LYS A 139 15.29 -6.76 -15.99
CA LYS A 139 15.73 -7.44 -17.21
C LYS A 139 15.57 -8.94 -17.07
N SER A 140 14.61 -9.52 -17.79
CA SER A 140 14.48 -10.98 -17.88
C SER A 140 15.54 -11.53 -18.85
N SER A 141 16.25 -12.56 -18.42
CA SER A 141 17.20 -13.30 -19.27
C SER A 141 17.12 -14.79 -18.93
N ALA A 142 17.14 -15.64 -19.96
CA ALA A 142 17.18 -17.08 -19.76
C ALA A 142 18.54 -17.47 -19.17
N MET A 143 18.52 -18.12 -18.00
CA MET A 143 19.71 -18.69 -17.39
C MET A 143 19.42 -20.14 -16.98
N PRO A 144 20.29 -21.11 -17.31
CA PRO A 144 20.17 -22.47 -16.84
C PRO A 144 20.34 -22.56 -15.31
N ILE A 145 19.34 -23.13 -14.63
CA ILE A 145 19.29 -23.23 -13.17
C ILE A 145 20.47 -24.04 -12.60
N TYR A 146 21.03 -25.00 -13.34
CA TYR A 146 22.18 -25.79 -12.88
C TYR A 146 23.48 -24.98 -12.77
N GLU A 147 23.56 -23.78 -13.37
CA GLU A 147 24.72 -22.89 -13.29
C GLU A 147 24.64 -21.93 -12.10
N MET A 148 23.45 -21.69 -11.54
CA MET A 148 23.24 -20.80 -10.38
C MET A 148 24.10 -21.16 -9.17
N PRO A 149 24.21 -22.44 -8.74
CA PRO A 149 25.07 -22.80 -7.63
C PRO A 149 26.52 -22.39 -7.88
N GLY A 150 27.07 -22.67 -9.07
CA GLY A 150 28.45 -22.33 -9.43
C GLY A 150 28.71 -20.82 -9.39
N ILE A 151 27.80 -20.02 -9.96
CA ILE A 151 27.91 -18.55 -9.95
C ILE A 151 27.86 -18.00 -8.52
N CYS A 152 26.96 -18.52 -7.68
CA CYS A 152 26.92 -18.15 -6.27
C CYS A 152 28.21 -18.57 -5.55
N PHE A 153 28.72 -19.77 -5.79
CA PHE A 153 29.97 -20.24 -5.18
C PHE A 153 31.15 -19.37 -5.58
N ASP A 154 31.30 -19.04 -6.86
CA ASP A 154 32.38 -18.18 -7.36
C ASP A 154 32.34 -16.78 -6.72
N LEU A 155 31.14 -16.22 -6.52
CA LEU A 155 30.95 -14.92 -5.88
C LEU A 155 31.43 -14.91 -4.42
N PHE A 156 31.25 -16.03 -3.70
CA PHE A 156 31.62 -16.15 -2.29
C PHE A 156 32.97 -16.84 -2.06
N ALA A 157 33.61 -17.40 -3.09
CA ALA A 157 34.83 -18.19 -2.97
C ALA A 157 35.97 -17.43 -2.26
N SER A 158 36.13 -16.14 -2.56
CA SER A 158 37.12 -15.28 -1.91
C SER A 158 36.85 -15.10 -0.40
N GLN A 159 35.59 -14.94 -0.01
CA GLN A 159 35.16 -14.75 1.38
C GLN A 159 35.25 -16.05 2.20
N LEU A 160 35.03 -17.19 1.55
CA LEU A 160 35.12 -18.52 2.16
C LEU A 160 36.58 -18.92 2.46
N THR A 161 37.50 -18.50 1.57
CA THR A 161 38.93 -18.71 1.75
C THR A 161 39.48 -17.87 2.91
N GLU A 162 39.03 -16.63 3.07
CA GLU A 162 39.37 -15.78 4.23
C GLU A 162 38.88 -16.37 5.56
N LYS A 163 37.68 -16.98 5.58
CA LYS A 163 37.07 -17.51 6.82
C LYS A 163 37.39 -18.97 7.14
N HIS A 164 38.28 -19.63 6.39
CA HIS A 164 38.73 -21.02 6.63
C HIS A 164 37.58 -22.05 6.77
N LEU A 165 36.47 -21.84 6.08
CA LEU A 165 35.34 -22.78 6.08
C LEU A 165 35.53 -23.78 4.92
N ARG A 166 35.64 -25.08 5.24
CA ARG A 166 35.69 -26.16 4.24
C ARG A 166 34.28 -26.51 3.75
N HIS A 167 34.14 -26.65 2.43
CA HIS A 167 32.89 -27.04 1.76
C HIS A 167 32.76 -28.56 1.59
N HIS A 168 31.51 -29.01 1.46
CA HIS A 168 31.12 -30.35 1.04
C HIS A 168 30.08 -30.26 -0.09
#